data_AF-A0A350UPS8-F1
#
_entry.id   AF-A0A350UPS8-F1
#
_cell.length_a   1.000
_cell.length_b   1.000
_cell.length_c   1.000
_cell.angle_alpha   90.00
_cell.angle_beta   90.00
_cell.angle_gamma   90.00
#
_symmetry.space_group_name_H-M   'P 1'
#
loop_
_entity.id
_entity.type
_entity.pdbx_description
1 polymer ?
#
loop_
_entity_poly.entity_id
_entity_poly.type
_entity_poly.pdbx_seq_one_letter_code
_entity_poly.pdbx_strand_id
1 'polypeptide(L)' 'GFKFYDYSVGGLYDALRAALGAFRNRDPWIERMRRGMLKDFSWNASARQYSEL' A
#
# COMPACT_ATOMS: atom_id res chain seq x y z
N GLY A 1 -0.94 -1.50 -0.99
CA GLY A 1 -2.02 -0.78 -0.30
C GLY A 1 -3.17 -0.59 -1.26
N PHE A 2 -4.05 0.37 -0.98
CA PHE A 2 -5.16 0.76 -1.85
C PHE A 2 -4.83 2.14 -2.42
N LYS A 3 -4.79 2.24 -3.74
CA LYS A 3 -4.63 3.50 -4.46
C LYS A 3 -5.83 3.64 -5.38
N PHE A 4 -6.22 4.88 -5.64
CA PHE A 4 -7.22 5.23 -6.63
C PHE A 4 -6.65 6.37 -7.48
N TYR A 5 -6.93 6.34 -8.77
CA TYR A 5 -6.33 7.27 -9.75
C TYR A 5 -7.27 8.39 -10.11
N ASP A 6 -8.57 8.08 -10.21
CA ASP A 6 -9.59 9.08 -10.41
C ASP A 6 -9.76 9.89 -9.12
N TYR A 7 -9.39 11.17 -9.14
CA TYR A 7 -9.49 12.06 -7.98
C TYR A 7 -10.95 12.51 -7.77
N SER A 8 -11.83 11.53 -7.64
CA SER A 8 -13.27 11.69 -7.49
C SER A 8 -13.75 11.05 -6.20
N VAL A 9 -14.94 11.46 -5.77
CA VAL A 9 -15.64 10.86 -4.64
C VAL A 9 -15.89 9.37 -4.89
N GLY A 10 -16.22 8.99 -6.12
CA GLY A 10 -16.44 7.59 -6.50
C GLY A 10 -15.17 6.74 -6.38
N GLY A 11 -14.04 7.24 -6.91
CA GLY A 11 -12.75 6.56 -6.82
C GLY A 11 -12.29 6.34 -5.37
N LEU A 12 -12.48 7.34 -4.50
CA LEU A 12 -12.20 7.20 -3.08
C LEU A 12 -13.14 6.19 -2.40
N TYR A 13 -14.45 6.26 -2.70
CA TYR A 13 -15.45 5.36 -2.13
C TYR A 13 -15.15 3.89 -2.46
N ASP A 14 -14.76 3.60 -3.70
CA ASP A 14 -14.40 2.25 -4.12
C ASP A 14 -13.11 1.75 -3.45
N ALA A 15 -12.10 2.61 -3.31
CA ALA A 15 -10.89 2.28 -2.57
C ALA A 15 -11.19 1.94 -1.09
N LEU A 16 -12.10 2.69 -0.46
CA LEU A 16 -12.53 2.42 0.92
C LEU A 16 -13.28 1.09 1.04
N ARG A 17 -14.21 0.78 0.11
CA ARG A 17 -14.90 -0.51 0.08
C ARG A 17 -13.92 -1.67 -0.07
N ALA A 18 -12.94 -1.55 -0.96
CA ALA A 18 -11.90 -2.55 -1.14
C ALA A 18 -11.04 -2.72 0.13
N ALA A 19 -10.70 -1.62 0.80
CA ALA A 19 -9.94 -1.64 2.05
C ALA A 19 -10.69 -2.36 3.17
N LEU A 20 -11.96 -2.01 3.40
CA LEU A 20 -12.80 -2.66 4.41
C LEU A 20 -13.04 -4.13 4.10
N GLY A 21 -13.32 -4.47 2.84
CA GLY A 21 -13.48 -5.86 2.40
C GLY A 21 -12.23 -6.70 2.68
N ALA A 22 -11.06 -6.16 2.38
CA ALA A 22 -9.82 -6.88 2.66
C ALA A 22 -9.50 -6.97 4.16
N PHE A 23 -9.80 -5.93 4.95
CA PHE A 23 -9.62 -5.97 6.40
C PHE A 23 -10.50 -7.05 7.05
N ARG A 24 -11.69 -7.31 6.50
CA ARG A 24 -12.57 -8.38 6.99
C ARG A 24 -11.92 -9.76 6.87
N ASN A 25 -11.13 -10.00 5.83
CA ASN A 25 -10.40 -11.24 5.58
C ASN A 25 -9.04 -11.25 6.30
N ARG A 26 -8.98 -11.82 7.51
CA ARG A 26 -7.82 -11.68 8.42
C ARG A 26 -6.52 -12.32 7.94
N ASP A 27 -6.52 -13.56 7.48
CA ASP A 27 -5.25 -14.19 7.08
C ASP A 27 -4.59 -13.49 5.87
N PRO A 28 -5.33 -13.20 4.77
CA PRO A 28 -4.78 -12.41 3.67
C PRO A 28 -4.38 -10.99 4.08
N TRP A 29 -5.08 -10.39 5.05
CA TRP A 29 -4.77 -9.07 5.58
C TRP A 29 -3.43 -9.04 6.32
N ILE A 30 -3.22 -9.97 7.25
CA ILE A 30 -1.97 -10.07 8.03
C ILE A 30 -0.80 -10.31 7.10
N GLU A 31 -0.97 -11.20 6.12
CA GLU A 31 0.07 -11.49 5.14
C GLU A 31 0.41 -10.26 4.28
N ARG A 32 -0.58 -9.47 3.88
CA ARG A 32 -0.34 -8.18 3.21
C ARG A 32 0.43 -7.21 4.10
N MET A 33 0.08 -7.11 5.39
CA MET A 33 0.77 -6.25 6.35
C MET A 33 2.24 -6.64 6.48
N ARG A 34 2.53 -7.94 6.70
CA ARG A 34 3.90 -8.47 6.80
C ARG A 34 4.73 -8.15 5.56
N ARG A 35 4.19 -8.35 4.36
CA ARG A 35 4.87 -7.97 3.11
C ARG A 35 5.20 -6.49 3.02
N GLY A 36 4.36 -5.62 3.59
CA GLY A 36 4.64 -4.18 3.69
C GLY A 36 5.76 -3.89 4.68
N MET A 37 5.71 -4.50 5.86
CA MET A 37 6.71 -4.32 6.93
C MET A 37 8.10 -4.85 6.55
N LEU A 38 8.18 -5.85 5.67
CA LEU A 38 9.44 -6.42 5.19
C LEU A 38 10.16 -5.56 4.14
N LYS A 39 9.54 -4.50 3.63
CA LYS A 39 10.18 -3.62 2.65
C LYS A 39 11.14 -2.65 3.34
N ASP A 40 12.29 -2.45 2.71
CA ASP A 40 13.25 -1.44 3.14
C ASP A 40 12.79 -0.04 2.66
N PHE A 41 12.32 0.76 3.60
CA PHE A 41 11.98 2.18 3.39
C PHE A 41 13.02 3.11 4.05
N SER A 42 14.23 2.61 4.33
CA SER A 42 15.29 3.39 4.95
C SER A 42 15.84 4.47 4.02
N TRP A 43 16.40 5.52 4.61
CA TRP A 43 17.11 6.57 3.87
C TRP A 43 18.28 6.04 3.05
N ASN A 44 18.98 5.01 3.53
CA ASN A 44 20.10 4.39 2.82
C ASN A 44 19.65 3.76 1.50
N ALA A 45 18.50 3.08 1.49
CA ALA A 45 17.92 2.50 0.28
C ALA A 45 17.54 3.58 -0.74
N SER A 46 16.88 4.66 -0.29
CA SER A 46 16.52 5.79 -1.14
C SER A 46 17.76 6.50 -1.71
N ALA A 47 18.77 6.80 -0.89
CA ALA A 47 19.97 7.51 -1.32
C ALA A 47 20.76 6.73 -2.37
N ARG A 48 20.84 5.40 -2.26
CA ARG A 48 21.48 4.55 -3.28
C ARG A 48 20.83 4.72 -4.65
N GLN A 49 19.49 4.73 -4.71
CA GLN A 49 18.76 4.92 -5.96
C GLN A 49 19.00 6.29 -6.58
N TYR A 50 19.13 7.34 -5.75
CA TYR A 50 19.49 8.68 -6.23
C TYR A 50 20.91 8.73 -6.81
N SER A 51 21.86 7.99 -6.23
CA SER A 51 23.24 7.92 -6.76
C SER A 51 23.36 7.14 -8.06
N GLU A 52 22.37 6.31 -8.41
CA GLU A 52 22.33 5.50 -9.65
C GLU A 52 21.61 6.21 -10.83
N LEU A 53 21.02 7.39 -10.58
CA LEU A 53 20.34 8.23 -11.58
C LEU A 53 21.31 9.23 -12.23
#